data_AF-A0A7W0ULH8-F1
#
_entry.id   AF-A0A7W0ULH8-F1
#
_cell.length_a   1.000
_cell.length_b   1.000
_cell.length_c   1.000
_cell.angle_alpha   90.00
_cell.angle_beta   90.00
_cell.angle_gamma   90.00
#
_symmetry.space_group_name_H-M   'P 1'
#
loop_
_entity.id
_entity.type
_entity.pdbx_description
1 polymer ?
#
loop_
_entity_poly.entity_id
_entity_poly.type
_entity_poly.pdbx_seq_one_letter_code
_entity_poly.pdbx_strand_id
1 'polypeptide(L)'
;PAISVIETDVRRAVANVEGISEAEVEMSFDPPWTSARITDRGRNKLRAFGLAPPSGQGPVLIANLGLPSVAVCPFCSGRDTVNENPFGPTPCRALYYCNTCRNPFEVFKPV
;
A
#
# COMPACT_ATOMS: atom_id res chain seq x y z
N PRO A 1 11.09 6.23 -0.80
CA PRO A 1 10.72 5.24 -1.84
C PRO A 1 11.62 4.01 -1.72
N ALA A 2 11.10 2.79 -1.83
CA ALA A 2 11.87 1.57 -1.59
C ALA A 2 12.58 1.00 -2.85
N ILE A 3 12.58 1.75 -3.97
CA ILE A 3 13.03 1.27 -5.27
C ILE A 3 14.50 0.82 -5.26
N SER A 4 15.42 1.64 -4.74
CA SER A 4 16.85 1.30 -4.69
C SER A 4 17.16 0.09 -3.80
N VAL A 5 16.38 -0.10 -2.74
CA VAL A 5 16.50 -1.28 -1.86
C VAL A 5 16.07 -2.54 -2.62
N ILE A 6 14.93 -2.48 -3.31
CA ILE A 6 14.44 -3.59 -4.14
C ILE A 6 15.46 -3.94 -5.23
N GLU A 7 15.98 -2.94 -5.95
CA GLU A 7 17.00 -3.12 -6.99
C GLU A 7 18.26 -3.82 -6.44
N THR A 8 18.74 -3.38 -5.28
CA THR A 8 19.89 -3.97 -4.58
C THR A 8 19.60 -5.42 -4.16
N ASP A 9 18.43 -5.68 -3.58
CA ASP A 9 18.05 -7.02 -3.12
C ASP A 9 17.87 -7.99 -4.29
N VAL A 10 17.32 -7.54 -5.42
CA VAL A 10 17.23 -8.33 -6.66
C VAL A 10 18.63 -8.65 -7.19
N ARG A 11 19.52 -7.66 -7.34
CA ARG A 11 20.91 -7.92 -7.79
C ARG A 11 21.61 -8.91 -6.87
N ARG A 12 21.49 -8.74 -5.55
CA ARG A 12 22.07 -9.65 -4.55
C ARG A 12 21.52 -11.07 -4.68
N ALA A 13 20.21 -11.22 -4.85
CA ALA A 13 19.59 -12.53 -5.01
C ALA A 13 20.09 -13.23 -6.29
N VAL A 14 20.16 -12.51 -7.40
CA VAL A 14 20.62 -13.03 -8.69
C VAL A 14 22.10 -13.39 -8.68
N ALA A 15 22.95 -12.61 -8.00
CA ALA A 15 24.38 -12.90 -7.87
C ALA A 15 24.70 -14.22 -7.14
N ASN A 16 23.74 -14.78 -6.40
CA ASN A 16 23.90 -16.07 -5.73
C ASN A 16 23.47 -17.27 -6.61
N VAL A 17 23.04 -17.03 -7.86
CA VAL A 17 22.66 -18.10 -8.79
C VAL A 17 23.91 -18.60 -9.52
N GLU A 18 24.13 -19.91 -9.51
CA GLU A 18 25.27 -20.54 -10.18
C GLU A 18 25.29 -20.23 -11.68
N GLY A 19 26.46 -19.87 -12.21
CA GLY A 19 26.65 -19.54 -13.62
C GLY A 19 26.28 -18.12 -14.03
N ILE A 20 25.80 -17.27 -13.11
CA ILE A 20 25.55 -15.84 -13.40
C ILE A 20 26.72 -15.00 -12.92
N SER A 21 27.38 -14.28 -13.85
CA SER A 21 28.52 -13.39 -13.55
C SER A 21 28.12 -11.93 -13.35
N GLU A 22 27.00 -11.50 -13.93
CA GLU A 22 26.54 -10.11 -13.92
C GLU A 22 25.00 -10.05 -13.99
N ALA A 23 24.42 -9.04 -13.36
CA ALA A 23 22.98 -8.81 -13.33
C ALA A 23 22.64 -7.31 -13.42
N GLU A 24 21.89 -6.95 -14.45
CA GLU A 24 21.29 -5.62 -14.60
C GLU A 24 19.81 -5.67 -14.17
N VAL A 25 19.35 -4.63 -13.50
CA VAL A 25 17.95 -4.53 -13.04
C VAL A 25 17.36 -3.27 -13.64
N GLU A 26 16.37 -3.44 -14.51
CA GLU A 26 15.61 -2.36 -15.12
C GLU A 26 14.26 -2.20 -14.41
N MET A 27 13.93 -0.97 -14.01
CA MET A 27 12.64 -0.67 -13.40
C MET A 27 11.63 -0.28 -14.48
N SER A 28 10.67 -1.16 -14.76
CA SER A 28 9.55 -0.86 -15.66
C SER A 28 8.31 -0.41 -14.89
N PHE A 29 7.63 0.60 -15.43
CA PHE A 29 6.29 1.03 -15.00
C PHE A 29 5.18 0.46 -15.88
N ASP A 30 5.50 -0.39 -16.86
CA ASP A 30 4.55 -1.04 -17.76
C ASP A 30 4.52 -2.57 -17.54
N PRO A 31 3.34 -3.18 -17.41
CA PRO A 31 2.04 -2.55 -17.24
C PRO A 31 1.90 -1.87 -15.87
N PRO A 32 1.19 -0.74 -15.76
CA PRO A 32 1.12 0.03 -14.52
C PRO A 32 0.64 -0.81 -13.35
N TRP A 33 1.31 -0.63 -12.21
CA TRP A 33 0.88 -1.23 -10.96
C TRP A 33 -0.48 -0.68 -10.56
N THR A 34 -1.38 -1.57 -10.13
CA THR A 34 -2.67 -1.19 -9.56
C THR A 34 -2.93 -1.96 -8.28
N SER A 35 -3.61 -1.30 -7.35
CA SER A 35 -4.11 -1.87 -6.10
C SER A 35 -5.05 -3.06 -6.32
N ALA A 36 -5.63 -3.21 -7.52
CA ALA A 36 -6.40 -4.39 -7.91
C ALA A 36 -5.55 -5.69 -7.90
N ARG A 37 -4.23 -5.60 -8.05
CA ARG A 37 -3.32 -6.76 -7.98
C ARG A 37 -3.14 -7.32 -6.56
N ILE A 38 -3.65 -6.64 -5.52
CA ILE A 38 -3.65 -7.17 -4.15
C ILE A 38 -4.75 -8.24 -4.01
N THR A 39 -4.32 -9.50 -3.89
CA THR A 39 -5.19 -10.67 -3.69
C THR A 39 -5.99 -10.60 -2.40
N ASP A 40 -7.09 -11.35 -2.29
CA ASP A 40 -7.88 -11.44 -1.06
C ASP A 40 -7.06 -11.93 0.14
N ARG A 41 -6.14 -12.88 -0.09
CA ARG A 41 -5.17 -13.32 0.92
C ARG A 41 -4.32 -12.13 1.40
N GLY A 42 -3.82 -11.30 0.49
CA GLY A 42 -3.07 -10.10 0.82
C GLY A 42 -3.90 -9.10 1.62
N ARG A 43 -5.14 -8.83 1.18
CA ARG A 43 -6.07 -7.94 1.89
C ARG A 43 -6.38 -8.44 3.31
N ASN A 44 -6.56 -9.75 3.48
CA ASN A 44 -6.81 -10.34 4.80
C ASN A 44 -5.59 -10.22 5.71
N LYS A 45 -4.37 -10.45 5.20
CA LYS A 45 -3.14 -10.25 5.97
C LYS A 45 -2.95 -8.79 6.39
N LEU A 46 -3.25 -7.84 5.51
CA LEU A 46 -3.21 -6.41 5.85
C LEU A 46 -4.16 -6.08 7.01
N ARG A 47 -5.43 -6.52 6.93
CA ARG A 47 -6.40 -6.31 8.01
C ARG A 47 -5.96 -6.95 9.32
N ALA A 48 -5.47 -8.19 9.27
CA ALA A 48 -4.97 -8.89 10.46
C ALA A 48 -3.77 -8.18 11.11
N PHE A 49 -2.96 -7.46 10.31
CA PHE A 49 -1.87 -6.62 10.80
C PHE A 49 -2.35 -5.25 11.33
N GLY A 50 -3.63 -4.90 11.16
CA GLY A 50 -4.17 -3.60 11.56
C GLY A 50 -4.05 -2.51 10.48
N LEU A 51 -3.71 -2.88 9.25
CA LEU A 51 -3.69 -1.97 8.10
C LEU A 51 -4.95 -2.15 7.25
N ALA A 52 -5.64 -1.06 6.97
CA ALA A 52 -6.75 -1.10 6.04
C ALA A 52 -6.19 -1.24 4.61
N PRO A 53 -6.64 -2.26 3.84
CA PRO A 53 -6.32 -2.36 2.43
C PRO A 53 -6.84 -1.15 1.65
N PRO A 54 -6.23 -0.81 0.50
CA PRO A 54 -6.75 0.26 -0.35
C PRO A 54 -8.17 -0.09 -0.79
N SER A 55 -9.06 0.91 -0.70
CA SER A 55 -10.46 0.85 -1.11
C SER A 55 -10.73 1.91 -2.17
N GLY A 56 -11.64 1.64 -3.11
CA GLY A 56 -11.90 2.50 -4.28
C GLY A 56 -11.17 2.06 -5.56
N GLN A 57 -11.50 2.70 -6.69
CA GLN A 57 -10.89 2.45 -8.00
C GLN A 57 -10.01 3.64 -8.42
N GLY A 58 -8.77 3.36 -8.83
CA GLY A 58 -7.91 4.26 -9.61
C GLY A 58 -7.28 5.45 -8.88
N PRO A 59 -6.32 6.14 -9.52
CA PRO A 59 -5.59 7.24 -8.91
C PRO A 59 -6.55 8.41 -8.73
N VAL A 60 -6.78 8.78 -7.48
CA VAL A 60 -7.67 9.89 -7.18
C VAL A 60 -6.92 11.18 -7.50
N LEU A 61 -7.20 11.72 -8.68
CA LEU A 61 -6.60 12.95 -9.23
C LEU A 61 -6.88 14.14 -8.31
N ILE A 62 -5.82 14.67 -7.68
CA ILE A 62 -5.39 16.07 -7.41
C ILE A 62 -6.46 17.17 -7.12
N ALA A 63 -7.73 16.85 -6.86
CA ALA A 63 -8.72 17.85 -6.43
C ALA A 63 -8.93 17.83 -4.90
N ASN A 64 -8.73 16.67 -4.29
CA ASN A 64 -8.46 16.43 -2.87
C ASN A 64 -7.22 15.50 -2.86
N LEU A 65 -6.44 15.38 -1.77
CA LEU A 65 -5.22 14.54 -1.69
C LEU A 65 -5.38 13.03 -2.00
N GLY A 66 -6.49 12.65 -2.60
CA GLY A 66 -6.59 11.43 -3.36
C GLY A 66 -7.10 10.25 -2.55
N LEU A 67 -7.69 10.55 -1.40
CA LEU A 67 -7.98 9.56 -0.38
C LEU A 67 -9.46 9.24 -0.33
N PRO A 68 -9.82 7.96 -0.15
CA PRO A 68 -11.20 7.60 0.15
C PRO A 68 -11.71 8.43 1.33
N SER A 69 -12.87 9.07 1.20
CA SER A 69 -13.50 9.75 2.34
C SER A 69 -13.84 8.77 3.47
N VAL A 70 -13.96 7.48 3.12
CA VAL A 70 -14.29 6.38 4.03
C VAL A 70 -13.34 5.21 3.77
N ALA A 71 -12.78 4.65 4.84
CA ALA A 71 -12.03 3.40 4.82
C ALA A 71 -12.71 2.37 5.73
N VAL A 72 -12.55 1.08 5.42
CA VAL A 72 -13.07 0.02 6.30
C VAL A 72 -12.07 -0.19 7.44
N CYS A 73 -12.51 0.05 8.68
CA CYS A 73 -11.68 -0.13 9.86
C CYS A 73 -11.20 -1.59 9.97
N PRO A 74 -9.89 -1.86 10.08
CA PRO A 74 -9.37 -3.22 10.14
C PRO A 74 -9.69 -3.94 11.47
N PHE A 75 -10.08 -3.19 12.51
CA PHE A 75 -10.34 -3.74 13.84
C PHE A 75 -11.81 -4.14 14.05
N CYS A 76 -12.76 -3.32 13.60
CA CYS A 76 -14.20 -3.57 13.81
C CYS A 76 -15.00 -3.73 12.51
N SER A 77 -14.37 -3.61 11.33
CA SER A 77 -15.02 -3.58 10.01
C SER A 77 -16.03 -2.44 9.80
N GLY A 78 -16.09 -1.47 10.72
CA GLY A 78 -16.93 -0.28 10.61
C GLY A 78 -16.51 0.64 9.47
N ARG A 79 -17.46 1.42 8.97
CA ARG A 79 -17.27 2.43 7.90
C ARG A 79 -17.46 3.87 8.38
N ASP A 80 -17.83 4.06 9.64
CA ASP A 80 -17.85 5.37 10.27
C ASP A 80 -16.41 5.75 10.64
N THR A 81 -15.70 6.22 9.61
CA THR A 81 -14.29 6.56 9.66
C THR A 81 -14.03 7.89 8.98
N VAL A 82 -13.10 8.66 9.50
CA VAL A 82 -12.70 9.95 8.96
C VAL A 82 -11.22 9.93 8.60
N ASN A 83 -10.86 10.55 7.47
CA ASN A 83 -9.46 10.82 7.18
C ASN A 83 -8.98 11.94 8.11
N GLU A 84 -8.01 11.64 8.98
CA GLU A 84 -7.42 12.66 9.86
C GLU A 84 -6.20 13.30 9.22
N ASN A 85 -5.35 12.49 8.59
CA ASN A 85 -4.13 12.96 7.97
C ASN A 85 -3.89 12.22 6.65
N PRO A 86 -3.74 12.93 5.53
CA PRO A 86 -3.43 12.31 4.25
C PRO A 86 -2.02 11.71 4.17
N PHE A 87 -1.19 11.97 5.16
CA PHE A 87 0.18 11.46 5.28
C PHE A 87 0.29 10.44 6.42
N GLY A 88 1.21 9.49 6.25
CA GLY A 88 1.54 8.47 7.24
C GLY A 88 3.04 8.17 7.22
N PRO A 89 3.49 7.07 7.88
CA PRO A 89 4.91 6.72 7.96
C PRO A 89 5.58 6.49 6.61
N THR A 90 4.81 6.13 5.58
CA THR A 90 5.27 5.99 4.20
C THR A 90 4.37 6.76 3.23
N PRO A 91 4.89 7.19 2.06
CA PRO A 91 4.09 7.96 1.09
C PRO A 91 2.81 7.26 0.63
N CYS A 92 2.82 5.93 0.60
CA CYS A 92 1.68 5.09 0.23
C CYS A 92 0.67 4.85 1.37
N ARG A 93 0.86 5.46 2.56
CA ARG A 93 -0.05 5.32 3.70
C ARG A 93 -0.66 6.66 4.14
N ALA A 94 -1.81 6.61 4.78
CA ALA A 94 -2.55 7.73 5.36
C ALA A 94 -3.19 7.32 6.69
N LEU A 95 -3.52 8.28 7.56
CA LEU A 95 -4.10 8.03 8.89
C LEU A 95 -5.59 8.37 8.92
N TYR A 96 -6.36 7.46 9.52
CA TYR A 96 -7.80 7.55 9.70
C TYR A 96 -8.16 7.26 11.14
N TYR A 97 -9.33 7.77 11.56
CA TYR A 97 -9.92 7.47 12.85
C TYR A 97 -11.28 6.80 12.67
N CYS A 98 -11.54 5.73 13.42
CA CYS A 98 -12.83 5.05 13.42
C CYS A 98 -13.67 5.50 14.61
N ASN A 99 -14.80 6.17 14.35
CA ASN A 99 -15.70 6.65 15.39
C ASN A 99 -16.42 5.51 16.12
N THR A 100 -16.65 4.36 15.45
CA THR A 100 -17.33 3.20 16.05
C THR A 100 -16.51 2.54 17.15
N CYS A 101 -15.24 2.20 16.87
CA CYS A 101 -14.38 1.50 17.82
C CYS A 101 -13.33 2.39 18.49
N ARG A 102 -13.30 3.69 18.14
CA ARG A 102 -12.42 4.71 18.70
C ARG A 102 -10.91 4.43 18.54
N ASN A 103 -10.53 3.76 17.45
CA ASN A 103 -9.13 3.47 17.12
C ASN A 103 -8.64 4.34 15.96
N PRO A 104 -7.42 4.90 16.05
CA PRO A 104 -6.69 5.36 14.87
C PRO A 104 -6.17 4.14 14.08
N PHE A 105 -6.09 4.26 12.76
CA PHE A 105 -5.54 3.21 11.89
C PHE A 105 -4.94 3.79 10.62
N GLU A 106 -4.01 3.03 10.03
CA GLU A 106 -3.36 3.36 8.77
C GLU A 106 -4.10 2.71 7.59
N VAL A 107 -4.18 3.43 6.48
CA VAL A 107 -4.80 2.99 5.22
C VAL A 107 -3.79 3.10 4.10
N PHE A 108 -3.68 2.05 3.28
CA PHE A 108 -2.94 2.15 2.02
C PHE A 108 -3.70 2.99 1.00
N LYS A 109 -3.01 3.95 0.38
CA LYS A 109 -3.57 4.77 -0.69
C LYS A 109 -3.85 3.90 -1.94
N PRO A 110 -5.02 4.01 -2.57
CA PRO A 110 -5.27 3.34 -3.84
C PRO A 110 -4.39 3.97 -4.94
N VAL A 111 -3.97 3.11 -5.85
CA VAL A 111 -3.25 3.39 -7.11
C VAL A 111 -3.84 2.55 -8.22
#